data_AF-A0A930HS27-F1
#
_entry.id   AF-A0A930HS27-F1
#
_cell.length_a   1.000
_cell.length_b   1.000
_cell.length_c   1.000
_cell.angle_alpha   90.00
_cell.angle_beta   90.00
_cell.angle_gamma   90.00
#
_symmetry.space_group_name_H-M   'P 1'
#
loop_
_entity.id
_entity.type
_entity.pdbx_description
1 polymer ?
#
loop_
_entity_poly.entity_id
_entity_poly.type
_entity_poly.pdbx_seq_one_letter_code
_entity_poly.pdbx_strand_id
1 'polypeptide(L)'
;MIAKISSSANLAGALGYNFKKVVSGDASVLLAEGLYANPEGGYTMEEVLSDMQAAIPKKCRTKNVVFHCSLNPHPDEKLSDEQLTQIAQEYMQALGYGEQPYIVFKHNDIEREHIHIVSLRVNSAGEKINDKFENRRSKRITDHLERKYGLIPSTPSKEQKTNSPTSRENLPSDNIRSEIAQTLRGILTHYHFCSLG
;
A
#
# COMPACT_ATOMS: atom_id res chain seq x y z
N MET A 1 -0.74 8.20 4.67
CA MET A 1 -0.35 6.95 3.98
C MET A 1 -1.23 6.49 2.81
N ILE A 2 -0.63 6.32 1.62
CA ILE A 2 -1.25 5.77 0.40
C ILE A 2 -0.76 4.34 0.16
N ALA A 3 -1.68 3.40 -0.08
CA ALA A 3 -1.37 2.03 -0.48
C ALA A 3 -1.57 1.82 -1.99
N LYS A 4 -0.61 1.14 -2.64
CA LYS A 4 -0.73 0.70 -4.04
C LYS A 4 -0.51 -0.80 -4.14
N ILE A 5 -1.60 -1.52 -4.42
CA ILE A 5 -1.58 -2.97 -4.61
C ILE A 5 -1.43 -3.30 -6.10
N SER A 6 -0.60 -4.28 -6.39
CA SER A 6 -0.46 -4.91 -7.70
C SER A 6 -0.40 -6.43 -7.56
N SER A 7 -0.69 -7.12 -8.65
CA SER A 7 -0.64 -8.58 -8.72
C SER A 7 0.09 -9.03 -9.98
N SER A 8 0.91 -10.07 -9.87
CA SER A 8 1.63 -10.63 -11.01
C SER A 8 1.76 -12.15 -10.89
N ALA A 9 2.18 -12.81 -11.96
CA ALA A 9 2.59 -14.21 -11.94
C ALA A 9 4.08 -14.39 -11.58
N ASN A 10 4.87 -13.31 -11.69
CA ASN A 10 6.33 -13.38 -11.62
C ASN A 10 6.84 -13.06 -10.21
N LEU A 11 6.89 -14.09 -9.37
CA LEU A 11 7.41 -13.98 -8.00
C LEU A 11 8.90 -13.62 -7.97
N ALA A 12 9.71 -14.29 -8.80
CA ALA A 12 11.14 -14.04 -8.89
C ALA A 12 11.44 -12.59 -9.32
N GLY A 13 10.65 -12.03 -10.23
CA GLY A 13 10.78 -10.63 -10.66
C GLY A 13 10.43 -9.64 -9.54
N ALA A 14 9.36 -9.90 -8.78
CA ALA A 14 8.98 -9.06 -7.65
C ALA A 14 10.03 -9.07 -6.54
N LEU A 15 10.51 -10.25 -6.15
CA LEU A 15 11.58 -10.37 -5.14
C LEU A 15 12.90 -9.80 -5.65
N GLY A 16 13.31 -10.17 -6.86
CA GLY A 16 14.59 -9.74 -7.44
C GLY A 16 14.72 -8.22 -7.58
N TYR A 17 13.63 -7.52 -7.90
CA TYR A 17 13.64 -6.05 -7.91
C TYR A 17 13.96 -5.47 -6.53
N ASN A 18 13.32 -5.96 -5.47
CA ASN A 18 13.52 -5.45 -4.12
C ASN A 18 14.89 -5.86 -3.55
N PHE A 19 15.31 -7.12 -3.72
CA PHE A 19 16.63 -7.58 -3.30
C PHE A 19 17.76 -6.87 -4.05
N LYS A 20 17.59 -6.52 -5.32
CA LYS A 20 18.57 -5.70 -6.05
C LYS A 20 18.79 -4.35 -5.38
N LYS A 21 17.73 -3.72 -4.85
CA LYS A 21 17.84 -2.47 -4.08
C LYS A 21 18.53 -2.67 -2.73
N VAL A 22 18.29 -3.80 -2.08
CA VAL A 22 19.01 -4.14 -0.84
C VAL A 22 20.51 -4.25 -1.11
N VAL A 23 20.90 -4.93 -2.20
CA VAL A 23 22.30 -5.07 -2.60
C VAL A 23 22.93 -3.72 -2.99
N SER A 24 22.17 -2.80 -3.61
CA SER A 24 22.69 -1.46 -3.95
C SER A 24 22.74 -0.50 -2.75
N GLY A 25 22.19 -0.88 -1.59
CA GLY A 25 22.09 -0.02 -0.41
C GLY A 25 20.91 0.94 -0.41
N ASP A 26 20.01 0.84 -1.39
CA ASP A 26 18.81 1.68 -1.54
C ASP A 26 17.60 1.15 -0.75
N ALA A 27 17.73 -0.05 -0.17
CA ALA A 27 16.69 -0.69 0.62
C ALA A 27 17.25 -1.56 1.76
N SER A 28 16.40 -1.87 2.73
CA SER A 28 16.67 -2.86 3.77
C SER A 28 15.47 -3.80 3.95
N VAL A 29 15.70 -4.99 4.48
CA VAL A 29 14.61 -5.90 4.90
C VAL A 29 14.24 -5.53 6.34
N LEU A 30 12.97 -5.18 6.57
CA LEU A 30 12.45 -4.86 7.91
C LEU A 30 11.96 -6.10 8.64
N LEU A 31 11.22 -6.94 7.91
CA LEU A 31 10.52 -8.10 8.47
C LEU A 31 10.35 -9.14 7.39
N ALA A 32 10.44 -10.42 7.79
CA ALA A 32 9.91 -11.53 7.02
C ALA A 32 9.11 -12.43 7.96
N GLU A 33 7.94 -12.87 7.52
CA GLU A 33 7.02 -13.71 8.27
C GLU A 33 6.82 -15.02 7.52
N GLY A 34 6.87 -16.16 8.22
CA GLY A 34 6.72 -17.48 7.61
C GLY A 34 7.83 -17.85 6.61
N LEU A 35 9.01 -17.25 6.73
CA LEU A 35 10.17 -17.46 5.87
C LEU A 35 11.39 -17.84 6.71
N TYR A 36 12.28 -18.65 6.15
CA TYR A 36 13.53 -19.04 6.78
C TYR A 36 14.49 -17.84 6.84
N ALA A 37 14.95 -17.53 8.05
CA ALA A 37 16.08 -16.64 8.27
C ALA A 37 17.36 -17.47 8.28
N ASN A 38 18.39 -17.00 7.59
CA ASN A 38 19.69 -17.66 7.59
C ASN A 38 20.35 -17.61 8.99
N PRO A 39 21.44 -18.34 9.23
CA PRO A 39 22.09 -18.39 10.55
C PRO A 39 22.59 -17.04 11.08
N GLU A 40 22.80 -16.05 10.19
CA GLU A 40 23.21 -14.69 10.52
C GLU A 40 22.00 -13.76 10.76
N GLY A 41 20.77 -14.27 10.66
CA GLY A 41 19.53 -13.53 10.82
C GLY A 41 19.09 -12.74 9.58
N GLY A 42 19.74 -12.96 8.44
CA GLY A 42 19.43 -12.31 7.16
C GLY A 42 18.56 -13.15 6.23
N TYR A 43 18.22 -12.57 5.08
CA TYR A 43 17.42 -13.18 4.02
C TYR A 43 18.09 -12.99 2.67
N THR A 44 18.21 -14.06 1.88
CA THR A 44 18.65 -13.99 0.48
C THR A 44 17.47 -14.10 -0.49
N MET A 45 17.66 -13.65 -1.73
CA MET A 45 16.64 -13.78 -2.76
C MET A 45 16.29 -15.25 -3.01
N GLU A 46 17.30 -16.11 -3.08
CA GLU A 46 17.19 -17.52 -3.40
C GLU A 46 16.40 -18.28 -2.33
N GLU A 47 16.72 -18.06 -1.05
CA GLU A 47 16.02 -18.68 0.09
C GLU A 47 14.55 -18.24 0.13
N VAL A 48 14.28 -16.93 0.07
CA VAL A 48 12.92 -16.40 0.13
C VAL A 48 12.09 -16.85 -1.08
N LEU A 49 12.70 -16.89 -2.28
CA LEU A 49 12.03 -17.41 -3.47
C LEU A 49 11.67 -18.88 -3.31
N SER A 50 12.61 -19.70 -2.81
CA SER A 50 12.40 -21.12 -2.57
C SER A 50 11.27 -21.36 -1.58
N ASP A 51 11.27 -20.67 -0.43
CA ASP A 51 10.25 -20.81 0.60
C ASP A 51 8.86 -20.41 0.11
N MET A 52 8.75 -19.25 -0.56
CA MET A 52 7.49 -18.80 -1.12
C MET A 52 7.00 -19.72 -2.24
N GLN A 53 7.88 -20.28 -3.08
CA GLN A 53 7.49 -21.26 -4.08
C GLN A 53 6.99 -22.56 -3.46
N ALA A 54 7.64 -23.03 -2.39
CA ALA A 54 7.23 -24.22 -1.66
C ALA A 54 5.85 -24.05 -0.99
N ALA A 55 5.51 -22.82 -0.59
CA ALA A 55 4.21 -22.48 -0.04
C ALA A 55 3.06 -22.47 -1.09
N ILE A 56 3.37 -22.45 -2.40
CA ILE A 56 2.34 -22.48 -3.46
C ILE A 56 1.91 -23.93 -3.74
N PRO A 57 0.63 -24.28 -3.56
CA PRO A 57 0.17 -25.65 -3.80
C PRO A 57 0.23 -26.04 -5.28
N LYS A 58 0.64 -27.28 -5.59
CA LYS A 58 0.79 -27.80 -6.97
C LYS A 58 -0.46 -27.67 -7.84
N LYS A 59 -1.66 -27.67 -7.25
CA LYS A 59 -2.95 -27.56 -7.94
C LYS A 59 -3.52 -26.14 -7.93
N CYS A 60 -2.69 -25.13 -7.67
CA CYS A 60 -3.09 -23.73 -7.71
C CYS A 60 -3.57 -23.33 -9.13
N ARG A 61 -4.79 -22.81 -9.23
CA ARG A 61 -5.36 -22.29 -10.49
C ARG A 61 -5.16 -20.78 -10.68
N THR A 62 -4.76 -20.08 -9.63
CA THR A 62 -4.55 -18.63 -9.66
C THR A 62 -3.33 -18.32 -10.52
N LYS A 63 -3.51 -17.60 -11.63
CA LYS A 63 -2.40 -17.19 -12.50
C LYS A 63 -1.52 -16.12 -11.84
N ASN A 64 -2.14 -15.11 -11.23
CA ASN A 64 -1.45 -14.03 -10.55
C ASN A 64 -1.30 -14.37 -9.07
N VAL A 65 -0.32 -15.23 -8.76
CA VAL A 65 -0.06 -15.73 -7.40
C VAL A 65 0.62 -14.72 -6.50
N VAL A 66 1.19 -13.64 -7.04
CA VAL A 66 1.94 -12.66 -6.26
C VAL A 66 1.03 -11.53 -5.79
N PHE A 67 1.10 -11.23 -4.50
CA PHE A 67 0.64 -9.97 -3.91
C PHE A 67 1.85 -9.06 -3.74
N HIS A 68 1.76 -7.85 -4.27
CA HIS A 68 2.77 -6.81 -4.04
C HIS A 68 2.07 -5.51 -3.68
N CYS A 69 2.44 -4.91 -2.56
CA CYS A 69 1.88 -3.65 -2.09
C CYS A 69 2.99 -2.69 -1.68
N SER A 70 2.91 -1.44 -2.12
CA SER A 70 3.68 -0.37 -1.48
C SER A 70 2.79 0.43 -0.53
N LEU A 71 3.27 0.67 0.69
CA LEU A 71 2.68 1.58 1.66
C LEU A 71 3.56 2.83 1.75
N ASN A 72 2.97 3.98 1.46
CA ASN A 72 3.68 5.24 1.27
C ASN A 72 3.15 6.25 2.31
N PRO A 73 3.83 6.41 3.44
CA PRO A 73 3.61 7.51 4.39
C PRO A 73 3.59 8.89 3.69
N HIS A 74 3.04 9.90 4.36
CA HIS A 74 3.17 11.28 3.94
C HIS A 74 4.66 11.66 3.86
N PRO A 75 5.10 12.48 2.89
CA PRO A 75 6.51 12.84 2.76
C PRO A 75 7.15 13.46 4.01
N ASP A 76 6.35 14.17 4.81
CA ASP A 76 6.79 14.80 6.07
C ASP A 76 6.79 13.84 7.27
N GLU A 77 6.32 12.60 7.10
CA GLU A 77 6.35 11.57 8.16
C GLU A 77 7.70 10.86 8.18
N LYS A 78 8.28 10.77 9.39
CA LYS A 78 9.45 9.94 9.66
C LYS A 78 9.05 8.87 10.64
N LEU A 79 8.83 7.67 10.13
CA LEU A 79 8.44 6.52 10.93
C LEU A 79 9.66 5.69 11.30
N SER A 80 9.73 5.22 12.54
CA SER A 80 10.78 4.27 12.92
C SER A 80 10.57 2.93 12.24
N ASP A 81 11.63 2.13 12.16
CA ASP A 81 11.57 0.78 11.58
C ASP A 81 10.60 -0.11 12.36
N GLU A 82 10.49 0.07 13.68
CA GLU A 82 9.51 -0.63 14.51
C GLU A 82 8.08 -0.23 14.15
N GLN A 83 7.81 1.07 13.96
CA GLN A 83 6.48 1.55 13.55
C GLN A 83 6.10 1.02 12.18
N LEU A 84 7.02 1.08 11.21
CA LEU A 84 6.79 0.54 9.86
C LEU A 84 6.51 -0.96 9.89
N THR A 85 7.24 -1.70 10.73
CA THR A 85 7.02 -3.14 10.94
C THR A 85 5.63 -3.43 11.49
N GLN A 86 5.22 -2.74 12.56
CA GLN A 86 3.89 -2.92 13.15
C GLN A 86 2.77 -2.55 12.16
N ILE A 87 2.92 -1.45 11.43
CA ILE A 87 1.99 -1.03 10.37
C ILE A 87 1.88 -2.11 9.30
N ALA A 88 2.99 -2.69 8.85
CA ALA A 88 2.99 -3.75 7.83
C ALA A 88 2.25 -5.01 8.32
N GLN A 89 2.55 -5.47 9.54
CA GLN A 89 1.91 -6.65 10.14
C GLN A 89 0.40 -6.45 10.28
N GLU A 90 -0.04 -5.34 10.88
CA GLU A 90 -1.46 -5.05 11.04
C GLU A 90 -2.18 -4.89 9.71
N TYR A 91 -1.52 -4.26 8.72
CA TYR A 91 -2.06 -4.12 7.38
C TYR A 91 -2.29 -5.48 6.72
N MET A 92 -1.29 -6.37 6.78
CA MET A 92 -1.37 -7.71 6.21
C MET A 92 -2.46 -8.55 6.90
N GLN A 93 -2.51 -8.50 8.24
CA GLN A 93 -3.55 -9.17 9.02
C GLN A 93 -4.95 -8.69 8.61
N ALA A 94 -5.18 -7.38 8.60
CA ALA A 94 -6.49 -6.79 8.31
C ALA A 94 -6.93 -6.99 6.85
N LEU A 95 -5.98 -7.07 5.91
CA LEU A 95 -6.29 -7.29 4.49
C LEU A 95 -6.60 -8.77 4.19
N GLY A 96 -6.20 -9.68 5.08
CA GLY A 96 -6.44 -11.13 4.99
C GLY A 96 -5.24 -11.94 4.50
N TYR A 97 -4.04 -11.37 4.57
CA TYR A 97 -2.78 -11.98 4.16
C TYR A 97 -1.87 -12.34 5.35
N GLY A 98 -2.30 -12.14 6.59
CA GLY A 98 -1.45 -12.35 7.78
C GLY A 98 -0.90 -13.78 7.93
N GLU A 99 -1.65 -14.78 7.47
CA GLU A 99 -1.23 -16.19 7.50
C GLU A 99 -0.40 -16.61 6.27
N GLN A 100 -0.05 -15.67 5.39
CA GLN A 100 0.80 -15.94 4.23
C GLN A 100 2.26 -15.69 4.57
N PRO A 101 3.21 -16.38 3.91
CA PRO A 101 4.58 -15.90 3.93
C PRO A 101 4.65 -14.52 3.28
N TYR A 102 5.34 -13.58 3.91
CA TYR A 102 5.59 -12.27 3.33
C TYR A 102 6.91 -11.67 3.79
N ILE A 103 7.45 -10.78 2.97
CA ILE A 103 8.66 -10.03 3.27
C ILE A 103 8.42 -8.54 3.02
N VAL A 104 8.96 -7.71 3.92
CA VAL A 104 8.80 -6.26 3.95
C VAL A 104 10.15 -5.60 3.72
N PHE A 105 10.22 -4.79 2.67
CA PHE A 105 11.40 -3.99 2.33
C PHE A 105 11.12 -2.52 2.66
N LYS A 106 12.04 -1.85 3.34
CA LYS A 106 12.07 -0.39 3.44
C LYS A 106 12.90 0.15 2.29
N HIS A 107 12.33 1.06 1.52
CA HIS A 107 13.01 1.75 0.43
C HIS A 107 13.33 3.18 0.83
N ASN A 108 14.56 3.59 0.55
CA ASN A 108 15.10 4.92 0.82
C ASN A 108 15.57 5.63 -0.48
N ASP A 109 15.18 5.10 -1.64
CA ASP A 109 15.62 5.54 -2.98
C ASP A 109 14.99 6.86 -3.44
N ILE A 110 13.99 7.35 -2.71
CA ILE A 110 13.34 8.63 -2.92
C ILE A 110 13.35 9.42 -1.61
N GLU A 111 13.11 10.73 -1.67
CA GLU A 111 13.11 11.62 -0.49
C GLU A 111 12.15 11.20 0.65
N ARG A 112 11.21 10.27 0.36
CA ARG A 112 10.30 9.69 1.34
C ARG A 112 10.57 8.19 1.55
N GLU A 113 10.68 7.80 2.81
CA GLU A 113 10.71 6.40 3.17
C GLU A 113 9.35 5.76 2.89
N HIS A 114 9.36 4.58 2.28
CA HIS A 114 8.17 3.80 2.02
C HIS A 114 8.51 2.32 2.07
N ILE A 115 7.50 1.48 2.29
CA ILE A 115 7.71 0.03 2.39
C ILE A 115 7.04 -0.72 1.24
N HIS A 116 7.69 -1.78 0.81
CA HIS A 116 7.19 -2.75 -0.16
C HIS A 116 6.97 -4.09 0.53
N ILE A 117 5.78 -4.65 0.37
CA ILE A 117 5.39 -5.94 0.93
C ILE A 117 5.15 -6.90 -0.22
N VAL A 118 5.89 -8.01 -0.26
CA VAL A 118 5.71 -9.09 -1.23
C VAL A 118 5.16 -10.32 -0.50
N SER A 119 4.10 -10.92 -1.04
CA SER A 119 3.44 -12.10 -0.48
C SER A 119 2.74 -12.92 -1.56
N LEU A 120 1.98 -13.95 -1.17
CA LEU A 120 1.20 -14.82 -2.03
C LEU A 120 -0.29 -14.49 -1.96
N ARG A 121 -0.99 -14.65 -3.09
CA ARG A 121 -2.44 -14.48 -3.23
C ARG A 121 -3.25 -15.76 -3.03
N VAL A 122 -2.61 -16.82 -2.57
CA VAL A 122 -3.25 -18.12 -2.41
C VAL A 122 -2.95 -18.67 -1.03
N ASN A 123 -3.96 -19.23 -0.38
CA ASN A 123 -3.78 -19.89 0.91
C ASN A 123 -3.12 -21.27 0.75
N SER A 124 -2.87 -21.95 1.87
CA SER A 124 -2.30 -23.30 1.91
C SER A 124 -3.16 -24.36 1.20
N ALA A 125 -4.46 -24.12 1.02
CA ALA A 125 -5.36 -24.96 0.24
C ALA A 125 -5.30 -24.67 -1.29
N GLY A 126 -4.59 -23.63 -1.70
CA GLY A 126 -4.45 -23.20 -3.09
C GLY A 126 -5.61 -22.33 -3.58
N GLU A 127 -6.46 -21.90 -2.65
CA GLU A 127 -7.59 -21.02 -2.91
C GLU A 127 -7.11 -19.58 -2.94
N LYS A 128 -7.66 -18.79 -3.88
CA LYS A 128 -7.34 -17.38 -3.99
C LYS A 128 -7.86 -16.61 -2.78
N ILE A 129 -6.98 -15.85 -2.15
CA ILE A 129 -7.35 -14.90 -1.10
C ILE A 129 -8.34 -13.89 -1.68
N ASN A 130 -9.36 -13.55 -0.89
CA ASN A 130 -10.43 -12.66 -1.33
C ASN A 130 -9.86 -11.31 -1.80
N ASP A 131 -10.03 -11.00 -3.09
CA ASP A 131 -9.59 -9.74 -3.70
C ASP A 131 -10.77 -8.81 -4.02
N LYS A 132 -12.00 -9.15 -3.60
CA LYS A 132 -13.17 -8.28 -3.81
C LYS A 132 -12.96 -6.96 -3.09
N PHE A 133 -13.09 -5.87 -3.84
CA PHE A 133 -12.93 -4.50 -3.35
C PHE A 133 -11.63 -4.28 -2.56
N GLU A 134 -10.56 -4.99 -2.90
CA GLU A 134 -9.30 -5.01 -2.15
C GLU A 134 -8.72 -3.60 -1.96
N ASN A 135 -8.69 -2.78 -3.01
CA ASN A 135 -8.25 -1.38 -2.91
C ASN A 135 -9.11 -0.54 -1.95
N ARG A 136 -10.43 -0.77 -1.90
CA ARG A 136 -11.33 -0.08 -0.97
C ARG A 136 -11.12 -0.53 0.46
N ARG A 137 -10.89 -1.84 0.67
CA ARG A 137 -10.55 -2.40 2.00
C ARG A 137 -9.19 -1.87 2.47
N SER A 138 -8.19 -1.92 1.60
CA SER A 138 -6.87 -1.35 1.81
C SER A 138 -6.94 0.10 2.25
N LYS A 139 -7.68 0.97 1.55
CA LYS A 139 -7.85 2.37 1.97
C LYS A 139 -8.49 2.51 3.36
N ARG A 140 -9.51 1.72 3.69
CA ARG A 140 -10.12 1.74 5.04
C ARG A 140 -9.12 1.32 6.12
N ILE A 141 -8.26 0.34 5.82
CA ILE A 141 -7.22 -0.13 6.72
C ILE A 141 -6.16 0.96 6.89
N THR A 142 -5.68 1.58 5.80
CA THR A 142 -4.70 2.68 5.91
C THR A 142 -5.29 3.86 6.68
N ASP A 143 -6.56 4.21 6.49
CA ASP A 143 -7.23 5.28 7.25
C ASP A 143 -7.29 4.95 8.75
N HIS A 144 -7.51 3.68 9.09
CA HIS A 144 -7.51 3.23 10.47
C HIS A 144 -6.11 3.28 11.08
N LEU A 145 -5.10 2.81 10.36
CA LEU A 145 -3.70 2.84 10.79
C LEU A 145 -3.22 4.29 10.96
N GLU A 146 -3.53 5.19 10.02
CA GLU A 146 -3.23 6.62 10.15
C GLU A 146 -3.78 7.18 11.48
N ARG A 147 -5.05 6.89 11.82
CA ARG A 147 -5.63 7.31 13.10
C ARG A 147 -4.98 6.66 14.32
N LYS A 148 -4.71 5.35 14.25
CA LYS A 148 -4.13 4.57 15.36
C LYS A 148 -2.73 5.06 15.73
N TYR A 149 -1.92 5.36 14.72
CA TYR A 149 -0.53 5.77 14.87
C TYR A 149 -0.34 7.30 14.89
N GLY A 150 -1.42 8.10 14.77
CA GLY A 150 -1.34 9.56 14.76
C GLY A 150 -0.64 10.13 13.53
N LEU A 151 -0.78 9.48 12.37
CA LEU A 151 -0.13 9.88 11.11
C LEU A 151 -0.94 10.97 10.39
N ILE A 152 -0.27 11.70 9.49
CA ILE A 152 -0.89 12.67 8.58
C ILE A 152 -1.78 11.91 7.59
N PRO A 153 -3.09 12.21 7.57
CA PRO A 153 -4.02 11.54 6.68
C PRO A 153 -3.67 11.78 5.21
N SER A 154 -3.63 10.72 4.41
CA SER A 154 -3.43 10.82 2.95
C SER A 154 -4.63 11.42 2.21
N THR A 155 -5.80 11.40 2.83
CA THR A 155 -7.02 12.02 2.30
C THR A 155 -7.51 13.07 3.27
N PRO A 156 -7.70 14.33 2.84
CA PRO A 156 -8.18 15.37 3.72
C PRO A 156 -9.57 15.03 4.22
N SER A 157 -9.76 15.16 5.53
CA SER A 157 -11.06 15.00 6.19
C SER A 157 -12.08 15.99 5.62
N LYS A 158 -13.39 15.68 5.70
CA LYS A 158 -14.44 16.63 5.27
C LYS A 158 -14.29 18.01 5.92
N GLU A 159 -13.84 18.07 7.17
CA GLU A 159 -13.55 19.32 7.89
C GLU A 159 -12.34 20.10 7.34
N GLN A 160 -11.32 19.41 6.80
CA GLN A 160 -10.19 20.07 6.15
C GLN A 160 -10.56 20.62 4.76
N LYS A 161 -11.57 20.05 4.09
CA LYS A 161 -12.13 20.60 2.85
C LYS A 161 -12.98 21.85 3.08
N THR A 162 -13.58 22.01 4.26
CA THR A 162 -14.37 23.20 4.61
C THR A 162 -13.52 24.33 5.20
N ASN A 163 -12.35 24.00 5.78
CA ASN A 163 -11.49 24.97 6.48
C ASN A 163 -10.22 25.35 5.71
N SER A 164 -10.01 24.86 4.48
CA SER A 164 -8.93 25.38 3.63
C SER A 164 -9.26 26.82 3.23
N PRO A 165 -8.43 27.82 3.60
CA PRO A 165 -8.60 29.16 3.08
C PRO A 165 -8.39 29.06 1.57
N THR A 166 -9.41 29.40 0.78
CA THR A 166 -9.21 29.72 -0.63
C THR A 166 -8.14 30.80 -0.69
N SER A 167 -6.92 30.46 -1.10
CA SER A 167 -5.91 31.45 -1.42
C SER A 167 -6.46 32.29 -2.57
N ARG A 168 -6.99 33.47 -2.23
CA ARG A 168 -7.25 34.54 -3.19
C ARG A 168 -5.88 35.12 -3.57
N GLU A 169 -5.12 34.39 -4.36
CA GLU A 169 -3.93 34.92 -5.01
C GLU A 169 -4.22 35.07 -6.51
N ASN A 170 -4.01 36.30 -6.97
CA ASN A 170 -4.23 36.79 -8.32
C ASN A 170 -3.68 35.82 -9.37
N LEU A 171 -4.55 35.30 -10.24
CA LEU A 171 -4.16 34.43 -11.36
C LEU A 171 -4.60 35.06 -12.70
N PRO A 172 -3.75 34.99 -13.76
CA PRO A 172 -4.01 35.61 -15.05
C PRO A 172 -5.14 34.93 -15.83
N SER A 173 -5.64 35.64 -16.84
CA SER A 173 -6.90 35.48 -17.59
C SER A 173 -7.16 34.18 -18.36
N ASP A 174 -6.40 33.10 -18.16
CA ASP A 174 -6.52 31.86 -18.95
C ASP A 174 -7.24 30.69 -18.26
N ASN A 175 -7.81 30.91 -17.07
CA ASN A 175 -8.38 29.83 -16.24
C ASN A 175 -9.92 29.77 -16.18
N ILE A 176 -10.62 30.29 -17.19
CA ILE A 176 -12.11 30.28 -17.24
C ILE A 176 -12.67 28.85 -17.13
N ARG A 177 -12.02 27.86 -17.74
CA ARG A 177 -12.46 26.44 -17.65
C ARG A 177 -12.32 25.88 -16.24
N SER A 178 -11.26 26.26 -15.53
CA SER A 178 -11.01 25.83 -14.15
C SER A 178 -12.05 26.44 -13.21
N GLU A 179 -12.38 27.72 -13.42
CA GLU A 179 -13.38 28.46 -12.67
C GLU A 179 -14.78 27.86 -12.86
N ILE A 180 -15.22 27.67 -14.11
CA ILE A 180 -16.51 27.02 -14.42
C ILE A 180 -16.58 25.64 -13.76
N ALA A 181 -15.51 24.85 -13.81
CA ALA A 181 -15.49 23.51 -13.21
C ALA A 181 -15.56 23.55 -11.67
N GLN A 182 -14.95 24.54 -11.03
CA GLN A 182 -15.06 24.73 -9.57
C GLN A 182 -16.46 25.17 -9.17
N THR A 183 -17.05 26.14 -9.87
CA THR A 183 -18.40 26.63 -9.61
C THR A 183 -19.44 25.52 -9.81
N LEU A 184 -19.35 24.75 -10.90
CA LEU A 184 -20.24 23.60 -11.14
C LEU A 184 -20.11 22.54 -10.06
N ARG A 185 -18.89 22.24 -9.59
CA ARG A 185 -18.67 21.29 -8.49
C ARG A 185 -19.31 21.76 -7.20
N GLY A 186 -19.22 23.04 -6.86
CA GLY A 186 -19.86 23.64 -5.69
C GLY A 186 -21.40 23.57 -5.75
N ILE A 187 -21.98 23.84 -6.92
CA ILE A 187 -23.42 23.75 -7.13
C ILE A 187 -23.89 22.29 -7.00
N LEU A 188 -23.20 21.34 -7.64
CA LEU A 188 -23.54 19.92 -7.59
C LEU A 188 -23.45 19.33 -6.17
N THR A 189 -22.53 19.82 -5.33
CA THR A 189 -22.44 19.38 -3.93
C THR A 189 -23.62 19.80 -3.06
N HIS A 190 -24.39 20.81 -3.47
CA HIS A 190 -25.56 21.30 -2.76
C HIS A 190 -26.88 21.05 -3.52
N TYR A 191 -26.80 20.42 -4.68
CA TYR A 191 -27.96 20.07 -5.49
C TYR A 191 -28.62 18.79 -4.95
N HIS A 192 -29.82 18.93 -4.41
CA HIS A 192 -30.66 17.81 -4.01
C HIS A 192 -31.80 17.62 -5.02
N PHE A 193 -31.89 16.41 -5.59
CA PHE A 193 -32.99 16.06 -6.48
C PHE A 193 -34.27 15.91 -5.65
N CYS A 194 -35.30 16.69 -5.95
CA CYS A 194 -36.66 16.38 -5.52
C CYS A 194 -37.24 15.40 -6.54
N SER A 195 -37.43 14.13 -6.16
CA SER A 195 -38.30 13.25 -6.94
C SER A 195 -39.74 13.72 -6.76
N LEU A 196 -40.44 14.02 -7.85
CA LEU A 196 -41.90 14.04 -7.85
C LEU A 196 -42.36 12.59 -7.62
N GLY A 197 -43.23 12.41 -6.63
CA GLY A 197 -43.71 11.11 -6.14
C GLY A 197 -44.45 10.28 -7.18
#